data_AF-A0A8E0TTE7-F1
#
_entry.id   AF-A0A8E0TTE7-F1
#
_cell.length_a   1.000
_cell.length_b   1.000
_cell.length_c   1.000
_cell.angle_alpha   90.00
_cell.angle_beta   90.00
_cell.angle_gamma   90.00
#
_symmetry.space_group_name_H-M   'P 1'
#
loop_
_entity.id
_entity.type
_entity.pdbx_description
1 polymer ?
#
loop_
_entity_poly.entity_id
_entity_poly.type
_entity_poly.pdbx_seq_one_letter_code
_entity_poly.pdbx_strand_id
1 'polypeptide(L)' 'MAEGLRLIAKAEGKSITDLVEEMLAAHQARRDDERERRLAAIRRIQAEVRQLPRIGPDLTDDDLYDEDGLPR' A
#
# COMPACT_ATOMS: atom_id res chain seq x y z
N MET A 1 13.33 21.79 -11.28
CA MET A 1 12.20 21.47 -10.39
C MET A 1 11.27 22.67 -10.18
N ALA A 2 11.74 23.76 -9.56
CA ALA A 2 10.88 24.93 -9.27
C ALA A 2 10.32 25.65 -10.53
N GLU A 3 11.04 25.62 -11.64
CA GLU A 3 10.61 26.27 -12.89
C GLU A 3 9.47 25.54 -13.60
N GLY A 4 9.46 24.20 -13.55
CA GLY A 4 8.36 23.38 -14.06
C GLY A 4 7.06 23.59 -13.28
N LEU A 5 7.15 23.64 -11.94
CA LEU A 5 5.99 23.93 -11.07
C LEU A 5 5.41 25.33 -11.34
N ARG A 6 6.26 26.33 -11.58
CA ARG A 6 5.83 27.68 -11.96
C ARG A 6 5.08 27.73 -13.29
N LEU A 7 5.57 26.98 -14.29
CA LEU A 7 4.92 26.91 -15.60
C LEU A 7 3.52 26.29 -15.50
N ILE A 8 3.40 25.18 -14.75
CA ILE A 8 2.12 24.50 -14.53
C ILE A 8 1.16 25.39 -13.73
N ALA A 9 1.61 25.97 -12.61
CA ALA A 9 0.80 26.85 -11.79
C ALA A 9 0.29 28.06 -12.59
N LYS A 10 1.15 28.66 -13.43
CA LYS A 10 0.77 29.76 -14.33
C LYS A 10 -0.24 29.32 -15.39
N ALA A 11 -0.06 28.15 -16.00
CA ALA A 11 -0.98 27.63 -17.00
C ALA A 11 -2.38 27.34 -16.42
N GLU A 12 -2.43 26.91 -15.15
CA GLU A 12 -3.66 26.61 -14.43
C GLU A 12 -4.26 27.81 -13.67
N GLY A 13 -3.59 28.97 -13.69
CA GLY A 13 -4.04 30.18 -12.99
C GLY A 13 -3.98 30.06 -11.45
N LYS A 14 -3.12 29.18 -10.93
CA LYS A 14 -2.98 28.88 -9.49
C LYS A 14 -1.70 29.48 -8.93
N SER A 15 -1.66 29.67 -7.60
CA SER A 15 -0.37 29.87 -6.94
C SER A 15 0.40 28.54 -6.93
N ILE A 16 1.73 28.60 -6.75
CA ILE A 16 2.55 27.39 -6.61
C ILE A 16 2.10 26.59 -5.38
N THR A 17 1.71 27.28 -4.30
CA THR A 17 1.24 26.64 -3.08
C THR A 17 -0.03 25.84 -3.33
N ASP A 18 -1.03 26.43 -3.99
CA ASP A 18 -2.29 25.74 -4.29
C ASP A 18 -2.06 24.52 -5.17
N LEU A 19 -1.18 24.64 -6.17
CA LEU A 19 -0.81 23.51 -7.03
C LEU A 19 -0.15 22.38 -6.22
N VAL A 20 0.76 22.72 -5.30
CA VAL A 20 1.45 21.72 -4.46
C VAL A 20 0.48 21.04 -3.49
N GLU A 21 -0.45 21.79 -2.89
CA GLU A 21 -1.49 21.23 -2.02
C GLU A 21 -2.37 20.22 -2.76
N GLU A 22 -2.81 20.57 -3.97
CA GLU A 22 -3.60 19.66 -4.81
C GLU A 22 -2.81 18.42 -5.21
N MET A 23 -1.55 18.58 -5.62
CA MET A 23 -0.68 17.46 -5.96
C MET A 23 -0.46 16.53 -4.76
N LEU A 24 -0.31 17.09 -3.56
CA LEU A 24 -0.16 16.32 -2.32
C LEU A 24 -1.44 15.55 -2.00
N ALA A 25 -2.61 16.19 -2.09
CA ALA A 25 -3.90 15.54 -1.89
C ALA A 25 -4.11 14.39 -2.89
N ALA A 26 -3.82 14.63 -4.18
CA ALA A 26 -3.91 13.62 -5.22
C ALA A 26 -2.88 12.48 -5.04
N HIS A 27 -1.70 12.77 -4.50
CA HIS A 27 -0.73 11.74 -4.15
C HIS A 27 -1.24 10.87 -3.00
N GLN A 28 -1.76 11.49 -1.94
CA GLN A 28 -2.27 10.78 -0.78
C GLN A 28 -3.48 9.90 -1.15
N ALA A 29 -4.44 10.44 -1.90
CA ALA A 29 -5.59 9.67 -2.38
C ALA A 29 -5.17 8.43 -3.18
N ARG A 30 -4.19 8.56 -4.09
CA ARG A 30 -3.65 7.42 -4.85
C ARG A 30 -3.01 6.35 -3.95
N ARG A 31 -2.31 6.77 -2.89
CA ARG A 31 -1.70 5.82 -1.93
C ARG A 31 -2.76 5.08 -1.13
N ASP A 32 -3.82 5.79 -0.72
CA ASP A 32 -4.92 5.18 0.03
C ASP A 32 -5.71 4.20 -0.84
N ASP A 33 -6.01 4.55 -2.08
CA ASP A 33 -6.62 3.66 -3.07
C ASP A 33 -5.76 2.40 -3.30
N GLU A 34 -4.46 2.56 -3.47
CA GLU A 34 -3.55 1.42 -3.68
C GLU A 34 -3.52 0.51 -2.45
N ARG A 35 -3.44 1.09 -1.25
CA ARG A 35 -3.51 0.35 0.00
C ARG A 35 -4.82 -0.42 0.12
N GLU A 36 -5.95 0.19 -0.21
CA GLU A 36 -7.25 -0.48 -0.17
C GLU A 36 -7.33 -1.63 -1.17
N ARG A 37 -6.86 -1.44 -2.40
CA ARG A 37 -6.77 -2.52 -3.41
C ARG A 37 -5.93 -3.69 -2.91
N ARG A 38 -4.77 -3.42 -2.31
CA ARG A 38 -3.90 -4.46 -1.74
C ARG A 38 -4.59 -5.20 -0.59
N LEU A 39 -5.27 -4.48 0.31
CA LEU A 39 -6.03 -5.10 1.40
C LEU A 39 -7.19 -5.96 0.88
N ALA A 40 -7.91 -5.51 -0.15
CA ALA A 40 -8.96 -6.30 -0.79
C ALA A 40 -8.41 -7.59 -1.40
N ALA A 41 -7.26 -7.53 -2.07
CA ALA A 41 -6.59 -8.71 -2.62
C ALA A 41 -6.17 -9.71 -1.53
N ILE A 42 -5.60 -9.23 -0.42
CA ILE A 42 -5.24 -10.06 0.75
C ILE A 42 -6.48 -10.72 1.34
N ARG A 43 -7.56 -9.97 1.57
CA ARG A 43 -8.81 -10.49 2.13
C ARG A 43 -9.42 -11.57 1.24
N ARG A 44 -9.34 -11.41 -0.09
CA ARG A 44 -9.79 -12.43 -1.05
C ARG A 44 -9.01 -13.73 -0.89
N ILE A 45 -7.67 -13.66 -0.85
CA ILE A 45 -6.82 -14.84 -0.64
C ILE A 45 -7.12 -15.51 0.71
N GLN A 46 -7.26 -14.72 1.77
CA GLN A 46 -7.62 -15.25 3.09
C GLN A 46 -9.00 -15.95 3.07
N ALA A 47 -9.97 -15.42 2.33
CA ALA A 47 -11.28 -16.06 2.18
C ALA A 47 -11.18 -17.39 1.42
N GLU A 48 -10.38 -17.45 0.35
CA GLU A 48 -10.10 -18.69 -0.40
C GLU A 48 -9.45 -19.74 0.50
N VAL A 49 -8.39 -19.37 1.24
CA VAL A 49 -7.69 -20.29 2.16
C VAL A 49 -8.61 -20.81 3.26
N ARG A 50 -9.48 -19.97 3.83
CA ARG A 50 -10.42 -20.39 4.89
C ARG A 50 -11.45 -21.42 4.44
N GLN A 51 -11.68 -21.56 3.14
CA GLN A 51 -12.58 -22.58 2.59
C GLN A 51 -11.90 -23.93 2.38
N LEU A 52 -10.56 -23.98 2.45
CA LEU A 52 -9.81 -25.21 2.28
C LEU A 52 -9.95 -26.11 3.52
N PRO A 53 -10.00 -27.44 3.34
CA PRO A 53 -9.99 -28.38 4.45
C PRO A 53 -8.67 -28.27 5.22
N ARG A 54 -8.74 -28.25 6.55
CA ARG A 54 -7.56 -28.32 7.41
C ARG A 54 -6.98 -29.73 7.40
N ILE A 55 -5.74 -29.87 6.96
CA ILE A 55 -5.03 -31.15 6.85
C ILE A 55 -4.03 -31.42 7.99
N GLY A 56 -3.88 -30.46 8.92
CA GLY A 56 -2.96 -30.55 10.06
C GLY A 56 -3.18 -29.40 11.05
N PRO A 57 -2.44 -29.38 12.17
CA PRO A 57 -2.44 -28.26 13.10
C PRO A 57 -1.82 -27.01 12.45
N ASP A 58 -2.19 -25.83 12.96
CA ASP A 58 -1.56 -24.57 12.57
C ASP A 58 -0.11 -24.56 13.09
N LEU A 59 0.85 -24.17 12.24
CA LEU A 59 2.26 -24.03 12.62
C LEU A 59 2.50 -22.63 13.19
N THR A 60 3.35 -22.57 14.20
CA THR A 60 3.88 -21.34 14.78
C THR A 60 5.27 -21.04 14.26
N ASP A 61 5.78 -19.86 14.54
CA ASP A 61 7.15 -19.51 14.18
C ASP A 61 8.17 -20.44 14.84
N ASP A 62 7.91 -20.93 16.06
CA ASP A 62 8.79 -21.88 16.76
C ASP A 62 8.84 -23.27 16.08
N ASP A 63 7.79 -23.63 15.34
CA ASP A 63 7.73 -24.86 14.54
C ASP A 63 8.52 -24.73 13.23
N LEU A 64 8.73 -23.50 12.75
CA LEU A 64 9.33 -23.21 11.44
C LEU A 64 10.78 -22.70 11.54
N TYR A 65 11.11 -22.01 12.63
CA TYR A 65 12.35 -21.29 12.80
C TYR A 65 13.06 -21.67 14.11
N ASP A 66 14.38 -21.59 14.11
CA ASP A 66 15.20 -21.74 15.29
C ASP A 66 15.29 -20.46 16.13
N GLU A 67 16.07 -20.52 17.21
CA GLU A 67 16.25 -19.40 18.14
C GLU A 67 16.95 -18.19 17.50
N ASP A 68 17.66 -18.40 16.39
CA ASP A 68 18.30 -17.35 15.61
C ASP A 68 17.40 -16.84 14.47
N GLY A 69 16.17 -17.37 14.35
CA GLY A 69 15.20 -17.03 13.31
C GLY A 69 15.53 -17.66 11.94
N LEU A 70 16.42 -18.66 11.90
CA LEU A 70 16.75 -19.39 10.69
C LEU A 70 15.78 -20.57 10.51
N PRO A 71 15.46 -20.96 9.26
CA PRO A 71 14.66 -22.16 9.03
C PRO A 71 15.33 -23.39 9.65
N ARG A 72 14.58 -24.18 10.43
CA ARG A 72 15.05 -25.46 10.95
C ARG A 72 15.19 -26.52 9.85
#